data_AF-A0A329RY92-F1
#
_entry.id   AF-A0A329RY92-F1
#
_cell.length_a   1.000
_cell.length_b   1.000
_cell.length_c   1.000
_cell.angle_alpha   90.00
_cell.angle_beta   90.00
_cell.angle_gamma   90.00
#
_symmetry.space_group_name_H-M   'P 1'
#
loop_
_entity.id
_entity.type
_entity.pdbx_description
1 polymer ?
#
loop_
_entity_poly.entity_id
_entity_poly.type
_entity_poly.pdbx_seq_one_letter_code
_entity_poly.pdbx_strand_id
1 'polypeptide(L)'
;MLPALNSVSAIPSASVGGKAIECPNGALFESSFGGVQFVLCASGSSGFTAYGLDVTMTVEYLQSPIRNTSVSSMKDEVRSCPAVVKPAPVTPAALALLTGEVLPPTSRNLKEAGLFEIEDDRCECKSTPRPCIFLHGLGNPNEMPELQDTPKMTKEKFGDIGDHAPCCTTVKYAVLNTVDAGWTNDTLLQKFCDFSLSMSGSSDLTSRTISDTIVVTHSMGGLVMANALATGKCKFAETTTWVSLSAPMKGSMAGDYSQELCDDEASTIAAPLLQWVGQCPASAARKSISYEGGEYSNAALDAAYKKAREAYRTNVDAAMCSDNYDGVLSKFYPSCIVGGTVIPHKSSENDALVEFQSCLGGLDPDLFGDSYEYKFYRSELNHADTAFLTHDSLFKDSQKPFKWFECLL
;
A
#
# COMPACT_ATOMS: atom_id res chain seq x y z
N MET A 1 19.49 -3.66 -6.25
CA MET A 1 20.23 -4.89 -6.58
C MET A 1 21.70 -4.82 -6.17
N LEU A 2 22.50 -3.85 -6.66
CA LEU A 2 23.94 -3.81 -6.33
C LEU A 2 24.26 -3.83 -4.82
N PRO A 3 23.55 -3.09 -3.95
CA PRO A 3 23.75 -3.20 -2.51
C PRO A 3 23.53 -4.63 -1.96
N ALA A 4 22.48 -5.31 -2.42
CA ALA A 4 22.15 -6.68 -2.02
C ALA A 4 23.27 -7.68 -2.40
N LEU A 5 23.84 -7.53 -3.60
CA LEU A 5 24.97 -8.34 -4.04
C LEU A 5 26.26 -8.02 -3.26
N ASN A 6 26.45 -6.76 -2.88
CA ASN A 6 27.60 -6.33 -2.07
C ASN A 6 27.54 -6.85 -0.63
N SER A 7 26.35 -7.10 -0.09
CA SER A 7 26.13 -7.58 1.27
C SER A 7 25.93 -9.09 1.39
N VAL A 8 26.22 -9.87 0.33
CA VAL A 8 26.08 -11.33 0.38
C VAL A 8 26.98 -11.95 1.43
N SER A 9 26.46 -12.94 2.15
CA SER A 9 27.23 -13.74 3.11
C SER A 9 27.14 -15.21 2.73
N ALA A 10 28.28 -15.90 2.73
CA ALA A 10 28.31 -17.31 2.37
C ALA A 10 27.69 -18.17 3.48
N ILE A 11 26.85 -19.13 3.08
CA ILE A 11 26.14 -20.04 3.99
C ILE A 11 26.40 -21.51 3.59
N PRO A 12 26.44 -22.44 4.56
CA PRO A 12 26.75 -23.84 4.26
C PRO A 12 25.56 -24.61 3.68
N SER A 13 24.34 -24.24 4.06
CA SER A 13 23.09 -24.88 3.67
C SER A 13 21.93 -23.91 3.86
N ALA A 14 20.87 -24.07 3.07
CA ALA A 14 19.68 -23.24 3.19
C ALA A 14 18.40 -24.01 2.88
N SER A 15 17.27 -23.53 3.41
CA SER A 15 15.94 -23.91 2.96
C SER A 15 15.05 -22.70 2.78
N VAL A 16 14.14 -22.78 1.81
CA VAL A 16 13.14 -21.75 1.54
C VAL A 16 11.77 -22.41 1.53
N GLY A 17 10.85 -21.92 2.36
CA GLY A 17 9.50 -22.49 2.49
C GLY A 17 9.50 -23.98 2.87
N GLY A 18 10.41 -24.39 3.76
CA GLY A 18 10.60 -25.78 4.19
C GLY A 18 11.24 -26.71 3.14
N LYS A 19 11.69 -26.19 1.99
CA LYS A 19 12.39 -26.96 0.96
C LYS A 19 13.88 -26.65 0.97
N ALA A 20 14.71 -27.68 1.11
CA ALA A 20 16.16 -27.54 1.02
C ALA A 20 16.58 -27.02 -0.36
N ILE A 21 17.49 -26.05 -0.39
CA ILE A 21 18.06 -25.51 -1.63
C ILE A 21 19.33 -26.30 -1.95
N GLU A 22 19.26 -27.09 -3.01
CA GLU A 22 20.43 -27.79 -3.54
C GLU A 22 21.21 -26.89 -4.51
N CYS A 23 22.52 -26.73 -4.25
CA CYS A 23 23.42 -25.97 -5.10
C CYS A 23 24.61 -26.83 -5.56
N PRO A 24 24.39 -27.82 -6.45
CA PRO A 24 25.42 -28.77 -6.84
C PRO A 24 26.56 -28.06 -7.55
N ASN A 25 27.79 -28.23 -7.04
CA ASN A 25 29.02 -27.59 -7.54
C ASN A 25 29.04 -26.05 -7.47
N GLY A 26 28.07 -25.44 -6.80
CA GLY A 26 27.99 -23.99 -6.59
C GLY A 26 28.29 -23.58 -5.15
N ALA A 27 28.19 -22.29 -4.88
CA ALA A 27 28.23 -21.74 -3.53
C ALA A 27 26.89 -21.10 -3.19
N LEU A 28 26.47 -21.28 -1.93
CA LEU A 28 25.28 -20.67 -1.38
C LEU A 28 25.61 -19.35 -0.67
N PHE A 29 24.77 -18.36 -0.86
CA PHE A 29 24.84 -17.09 -0.16
C PHE A 29 23.45 -16.67 0.36
N GLU A 30 23.41 -16.06 1.54
CA GLU A 30 22.27 -15.26 1.97
C GLU A 30 22.41 -13.83 1.44
N SER A 31 21.27 -13.20 1.12
CA SER A 31 21.18 -11.80 0.74
C SER A 31 19.78 -11.28 1.08
N SER A 32 19.63 -9.96 1.10
CA SER A 32 18.33 -9.31 1.21
C SER A 32 18.21 -8.15 0.22
N PHE A 33 17.01 -7.97 -0.33
CA PHE A 33 16.70 -6.88 -1.25
C PHE A 33 15.31 -6.33 -0.91
N GLY A 34 15.25 -5.05 -0.52
CA GLY A 34 14.01 -4.37 -0.15
C GLY A 34 13.30 -4.96 1.09
N GLY A 35 14.06 -5.50 2.05
CA GLY A 35 13.51 -6.20 3.22
C GLY A 35 13.33 -7.71 2.99
N VAL A 36 13.08 -8.12 1.75
CA VAL A 36 12.87 -9.52 1.39
C VAL A 36 14.19 -10.31 1.37
N GLN A 37 14.20 -11.48 2.00
CA GLN A 37 15.34 -12.39 2.05
C GLN A 37 15.42 -13.29 0.80
N PHE A 38 16.65 -13.59 0.38
CA PHE A 38 16.94 -14.49 -0.73
C PHE A 38 18.13 -15.40 -0.41
N VAL A 39 18.05 -16.65 -0.88
CA VAL A 39 19.16 -17.59 -0.96
C VAL A 39 19.67 -17.62 -2.39
N LEU A 40 20.94 -17.32 -2.62
CA LEU A 40 21.57 -17.38 -3.93
C LEU A 40 22.35 -18.68 -4.07
N CYS A 41 22.10 -19.43 -5.14
CA CYS A 41 22.96 -20.51 -5.61
C CYS A 41 23.73 -20.04 -6.84
N ALA A 42 25.04 -19.86 -6.73
CA ALA A 42 25.88 -19.36 -7.81
C ALA A 42 26.90 -20.41 -8.27
N SER A 43 27.06 -20.55 -9.59
CA SER A 43 27.98 -21.51 -10.20
C SER A 43 28.82 -20.88 -11.31
N GLY A 44 29.72 -19.97 -10.92
CA GLY A 44 30.70 -19.35 -11.83
C GLY A 44 30.04 -18.74 -13.06
N SER A 45 30.52 -19.09 -14.26
CA SER A 45 30.05 -18.52 -15.53
C SER A 45 28.64 -18.95 -15.95
N SER A 46 28.00 -19.89 -15.25
CA SER A 46 26.63 -20.33 -15.55
C SER A 46 25.55 -19.41 -14.98
N GLY A 47 25.94 -18.35 -14.26
CA GLY A 47 25.00 -17.47 -13.58
C GLY A 47 24.71 -17.91 -12.15
N PHE A 48 23.61 -17.38 -11.62
CA PHE A 48 23.10 -17.76 -10.31
C PHE A 48 21.57 -17.78 -10.28
N THR A 49 21.03 -18.57 -9.37
CA THR A 49 19.60 -18.59 -9.07
C THR A 49 19.39 -18.00 -7.67
N ALA A 50 18.50 -17.02 -7.56
CA ALA A 50 18.06 -16.46 -6.29
C ALA A 50 16.68 -17.04 -5.94
N TYR A 51 16.61 -17.74 -4.80
CA TYR A 51 15.41 -18.34 -4.24
C TYR A 51 14.89 -17.45 -3.12
N GLY A 52 13.71 -16.86 -3.32
CA GLY A 52 12.91 -16.23 -2.28
C GLY A 52 11.63 -17.01 -2.05
N LEU A 53 10.87 -16.65 -1.02
CA LEU A 53 9.61 -17.32 -0.68
C LEU A 53 8.57 -17.18 -1.81
N ASP A 54 8.42 -15.96 -2.34
CA ASP A 54 7.41 -15.63 -3.35
C ASP A 54 7.90 -15.79 -4.79
N VAL A 55 9.22 -15.78 -5.01
CA VAL A 55 9.80 -15.76 -6.35
C VAL A 55 11.15 -16.48 -6.41
N THR A 56 11.35 -17.23 -7.48
CA THR A 56 12.67 -17.75 -7.87
C THR A 56 13.13 -17.03 -9.13
N MET A 57 14.32 -16.45 -9.09
CA MET A 57 14.92 -15.70 -10.20
C MET A 57 16.16 -16.42 -10.71
N THR A 58 16.26 -16.61 -12.01
CA THR A 58 17.48 -17.12 -12.65
C THR A 58 18.18 -15.97 -13.38
N VAL A 59 19.46 -15.80 -13.10
CA VAL A 59 20.32 -14.79 -13.73
C VAL A 59 21.28 -15.49 -14.68
N GLU A 60 21.30 -15.04 -15.93
CA GLU A 60 22.20 -15.53 -16.97
C GLU A 60 23.15 -14.42 -17.42
N TYR A 61 24.41 -14.75 -17.67
CA TYR A 61 25.37 -13.80 -18.22
C TYR A 61 25.33 -13.82 -19.75
N LEU A 62 25.11 -12.65 -20.33
CA LEU A 62 25.15 -12.48 -21.78
C LEU A 62 26.60 -12.55 -22.28
N GLN A 63 26.82 -13.30 -23.36
CA GLN A 63 28.14 -13.42 -24.01
C GLN A 63 28.66 -12.10 -24.59
N SER A 64 27.78 -11.13 -24.82
CA SER A 64 28.11 -9.81 -25.32
C SER A 64 27.28 -8.76 -24.59
N PRO A 65 27.86 -7.61 -24.23
CA PRO A 65 27.11 -6.53 -23.62
C PRO A 65 26.00 -6.07 -24.57
N ILE A 66 24.85 -5.67 -24.01
CA ILE A 66 23.77 -5.04 -24.77
C ILE A 66 24.28 -3.68 -25.25
N ARG A 67 24.73 -3.60 -26.51
CA ARG A 67 25.26 -2.36 -27.11
C ARG A 67 24.17 -1.45 -27.67
N ASN A 68 22.97 -1.97 -27.90
CA ASN A 68 21.84 -1.24 -28.49
C ASN A 68 20.65 -1.16 -27.53
N THR A 69 20.80 -0.43 -26.42
CA THR A 69 19.63 0.19 -25.78
C THR A 69 19.34 1.47 -26.55
N SER A 70 18.72 1.36 -27.73
CA SER A 70 18.26 2.55 -28.45
C SER A 70 17.14 3.17 -27.63
N VAL A 71 17.43 4.23 -26.87
CA VAL A 71 16.40 5.16 -26.46
C VAL A 71 15.83 5.69 -27.77
N SER A 72 14.58 5.37 -28.07
CA SER A 72 13.88 5.87 -29.25
C SER A 72 14.17 7.36 -29.37
N SER A 73 14.80 7.74 -30.48
CA SER A 73 15.21 9.11 -30.81
C SER A 73 14.15 10.11 -30.36
N MET A 74 14.37 10.73 -29.18
CA MET A 74 13.70 11.96 -28.84
C MET A 74 14.31 13.02 -29.76
N LYS A 75 13.45 13.65 -30.55
CA LYS A 75 13.81 14.65 -31.56
C LYS A 75 14.87 15.63 -31.01
N ASP A 76 16.07 15.50 -31.56
CA ASP A 76 17.16 16.48 -31.76
C ASP A 76 17.68 17.42 -30.64
N GLU A 77 17.27 17.34 -29.36
CA GLU A 77 17.84 18.27 -28.34
C GLU A 77 18.62 17.66 -27.16
N VAL A 78 18.69 16.33 -26.98
CA VAL A 78 19.48 15.74 -25.87
C VAL A 78 20.74 15.06 -26.40
N ARG A 79 21.78 15.85 -26.70
CA ARG A 79 23.08 15.34 -27.20
C ARG A 79 23.96 14.65 -26.14
N SER A 80 23.56 14.63 -24.88
CA SER A 80 24.30 13.94 -23.82
C SER A 80 23.37 13.72 -22.63
N CYS A 81 23.16 12.47 -22.24
CA CYS A 81 22.59 12.19 -20.93
C CYS A 81 23.69 12.48 -19.89
N PRO A 82 23.50 13.43 -18.97
CA PRO A 82 24.47 13.63 -17.90
C PRO A 82 24.66 12.32 -17.14
N ALA A 83 25.90 11.99 -16.76
CA ALA A 83 26.18 10.85 -15.91
C ALA A 83 25.55 11.09 -14.53
N VAL A 84 24.36 10.53 -14.34
CA VAL A 84 23.55 10.72 -13.13
C VAL A 84 23.96 9.80 -11.98
N VAL A 85 24.84 8.82 -12.24
CA VAL A 85 25.29 7.84 -11.23
C VAL A 85 26.82 7.70 -11.29
N LYS A 86 27.46 7.76 -10.11
CA LYS A 86 28.89 7.50 -9.96
C LYS A 86 29.16 5.99 -9.90
N PRO A 87 30.31 5.49 -10.37
CA PRO A 87 30.70 4.09 -10.17
C PRO A 87 30.63 3.74 -8.69
N ALA A 88 29.95 2.64 -8.38
CA ALA A 88 29.84 2.13 -7.02
C ALA A 88 30.91 1.04 -6.80
N PRO A 89 31.59 1.04 -5.64
CA PRO A 89 32.51 -0.05 -5.31
C PRO A 89 31.74 -1.37 -5.18
N VAL A 90 32.37 -2.46 -5.60
CA VAL A 90 31.83 -3.82 -5.49
C VAL A 90 32.76 -4.70 -4.67
N THR A 91 32.19 -5.57 -3.85
CA THR A 91 32.97 -6.58 -3.13
C THR A 91 33.46 -7.66 -4.11
N PRO A 92 34.52 -8.43 -3.78
CA PRO A 92 34.96 -9.52 -4.65
C PRO A 92 33.87 -10.56 -4.95
N ALA A 93 33.02 -10.87 -3.97
CA ALA A 93 31.88 -11.76 -4.15
C ALA A 93 30.83 -11.16 -5.09
N ALA A 94 30.47 -9.88 -4.90
CA ALA A 94 29.54 -9.19 -5.78
C ALA A 94 30.06 -9.08 -7.22
N LEU A 95 31.35 -8.80 -7.40
CA LEU A 95 31.98 -8.75 -8.71
C LEU A 95 31.84 -10.10 -9.42
N ALA A 96 32.19 -11.19 -8.74
CA ALA A 96 32.03 -12.54 -9.28
C ALA A 96 30.56 -12.88 -9.61
N LEU A 97 29.61 -12.48 -8.77
CA LEU A 97 28.17 -12.64 -9.05
C LEU A 97 27.65 -11.75 -10.19
N LEU A 98 28.32 -10.65 -10.51
CA LEU A 98 27.94 -9.77 -11.62
C LEU A 98 28.56 -10.18 -12.96
N THR A 99 29.74 -10.79 -12.93
CA THR A 99 30.54 -11.06 -14.14
C THR A 99 30.68 -12.54 -14.46
N GLY A 100 30.31 -13.43 -13.55
CA GLY A 100 30.53 -14.87 -13.68
C GLY A 100 31.98 -15.29 -13.47
N GLU A 101 32.81 -14.42 -12.88
CA GLU A 101 34.16 -14.77 -12.45
C GLU A 101 34.15 -15.80 -11.32
N VAL A 102 35.32 -16.39 -11.06
CA VAL A 102 35.49 -17.39 -10.01
C VAL A 102 35.16 -16.77 -8.65
N LEU A 103 34.23 -17.40 -7.92
CA LEU A 103 33.85 -16.96 -6.59
C LEU A 103 35.07 -17.02 -5.64
N PRO A 104 35.28 -16.00 -4.79
CA PRO A 104 36.39 -15.99 -3.85
C PRO A 104 36.28 -17.19 -2.89
N PRO A 105 37.41 -17.80 -2.48
CA PRO A 105 37.39 -18.93 -1.58
C PRO A 105 36.77 -18.53 -0.24
N THR A 106 35.70 -19.21 0.15
CA THR A 106 35.09 -19.04 1.47
C THR A 106 36.00 -19.67 2.52
N SER A 107 36.49 -18.87 3.47
CA SER A 107 37.27 -19.40 4.59
C SER A 107 36.40 -20.40 5.35
N ARG A 108 36.81 -21.67 5.44
CA ARG A 108 36.21 -22.69 6.32
C ARG A 108 36.43 -22.31 7.79
N ASN A 109 35.78 -21.26 8.27
CA ASN A 109 35.64 -21.03 9.70
C ASN A 109 34.50 -21.93 10.15
N LEU A 110 34.86 -23.05 10.79
CA LEU A 110 33.98 -24.02 11.43
C LEU A 110 33.21 -23.34 12.58
N LYS A 111 32.22 -22.50 12.25
CA LYS A 111 31.04 -22.34 13.10
C LYS A 111 30.09 -23.49 12.75
N GLU A 112 29.41 -23.98 13.77
CA GLU A 112 28.38 -25.01 13.68
C GLU A 112 27.46 -24.74 12.48
N ALA A 113 27.11 -25.80 11.74
CA ALA A 113 26.34 -25.72 10.50
C ALA A 113 24.92 -25.20 10.78
N GLY A 114 24.79 -23.89 10.92
CA GLY A 114 23.50 -23.21 10.97
C GLY A 114 22.85 -23.34 9.60
N LEU A 115 21.69 -23.97 9.56
CA LEU A 115 20.80 -23.93 8.42
C LEU A 115 20.23 -22.51 8.33
N PHE A 116 20.40 -21.84 7.19
CA PHE A 116 19.72 -20.59 6.93
C PHE A 116 18.32 -20.90 6.40
N GLU A 117 17.30 -20.56 7.16
CA GLU A 117 15.91 -20.84 6.81
C GLU A 117 15.19 -19.53 6.46
N ILE A 118 14.64 -19.48 5.25
CA ILE A 118 13.55 -18.55 4.94
C ILE A 118 12.27 -19.35 5.21
N GLU A 119 11.66 -19.08 6.36
CA GLU A 119 10.43 -19.78 6.78
C GLU A 119 9.28 -19.52 5.81
N ASP A 120 8.38 -20.49 5.70
CA ASP A 120 7.10 -20.29 5.02
C ASP A 120 6.25 -19.39 5.90
N ASP A 121 6.24 -18.09 5.60
CA ASP A 121 5.56 -17.08 6.41
C ASP A 121 4.05 -17.12 6.17
N ARG A 122 3.37 -18.25 6.42
CA ARG A 122 1.90 -18.28 6.34
C ARG A 122 1.35 -17.56 7.56
N CYS A 123 0.86 -16.36 7.31
CA CYS A 123 0.17 -15.61 8.34
C CYS A 123 -1.16 -16.28 8.67
N GLU A 124 -1.27 -16.74 9.91
CA GLU A 124 -2.51 -17.24 10.49
C GLU A 124 -3.17 -16.15 11.32
N CYS A 125 -4.50 -16.23 11.47
CA CYS A 125 -5.21 -15.31 12.33
C CYS A 125 -4.77 -15.49 13.80
N LYS A 126 -4.25 -14.42 14.41
CA LYS A 126 -3.82 -14.34 15.81
C LYS A 126 -4.92 -13.84 16.74
N SER A 127 -6.07 -13.41 16.20
CA SER A 127 -7.25 -12.99 16.95
C SER A 127 -8.41 -13.97 16.81
N THR A 128 -9.54 -13.70 17.48
CA THR A 128 -10.78 -14.45 17.25
C THR A 128 -11.36 -14.08 15.88
N PRO A 129 -11.52 -15.04 14.95
CA PRO A 129 -12.10 -14.77 13.64
C PRO A 129 -13.52 -14.22 13.76
N ARG A 130 -13.83 -13.20 12.95
CA ARG A 130 -15.14 -12.53 13.00
C ARG A 130 -15.53 -11.95 11.63
N PRO A 131 -16.79 -11.55 11.41
CA PRO A 131 -17.21 -10.93 10.16
C PRO A 131 -16.43 -9.66 9.85
N CYS A 132 -16.07 -9.47 8.58
CA CYS A 132 -15.36 -8.31 8.08
C CYS A 132 -16.24 -7.51 7.12
N ILE A 133 -16.30 -6.19 7.34
CA ILE A 133 -16.95 -5.25 6.44
C ILE A 133 -15.93 -4.30 5.83
N PHE A 134 -15.99 -4.18 4.52
CA PHE A 134 -15.15 -3.30 3.72
C PHE A 134 -15.97 -2.11 3.23
N LEU A 135 -15.49 -0.92 3.60
CA LEU A 135 -16.14 0.37 3.39
C LEU A 135 -15.25 1.25 2.51
N HIS A 136 -15.65 1.39 1.25
CA HIS A 136 -14.85 2.10 0.26
C HIS A 136 -14.89 3.63 0.41
N GLY A 137 -13.95 4.29 -0.28
CA GLY A 137 -13.83 5.74 -0.29
C GLY A 137 -14.56 6.43 -1.44
N LEU A 138 -14.00 7.54 -1.86
CA LEU A 138 -14.58 8.51 -2.80
C LEU A 138 -14.72 7.96 -4.23
N GLY A 139 -15.83 8.29 -4.88
CA GLY A 139 -15.97 8.16 -6.33
C GLY A 139 -16.75 6.94 -6.82
N ASN A 140 -17.54 6.31 -5.96
CA ASN A 140 -18.51 5.30 -6.39
C ASN A 140 -19.89 5.96 -6.57
N PRO A 141 -20.48 5.96 -7.78
CA PRO A 141 -21.83 6.48 -8.00
C PRO A 141 -22.93 5.47 -7.65
N ASN A 142 -22.59 4.20 -7.46
CA ASN A 142 -23.54 3.13 -7.22
C ASN A 142 -24.00 3.11 -5.76
N GLU A 143 -25.19 2.59 -5.51
CA GLU A 143 -25.68 2.32 -4.17
C GLU A 143 -26.46 1.01 -4.16
N MET A 144 -26.17 0.13 -3.18
CA MET A 144 -26.90 -1.11 -2.96
C MET A 144 -27.52 -1.10 -1.57
N PRO A 145 -28.77 -1.57 -1.41
CA PRO A 145 -29.43 -1.63 -0.10
C PRO A 145 -28.86 -2.73 0.81
N GLU A 146 -28.18 -3.71 0.23
CA GLU A 146 -27.62 -4.87 0.93
C GLU A 146 -26.11 -4.95 0.75
N LEU A 147 -25.45 -5.58 1.71
CA LEU A 147 -24.03 -5.90 1.66
C LEU A 147 -23.73 -6.90 0.54
N GLN A 148 -22.66 -6.66 -0.20
CA GLN A 148 -22.26 -7.48 -1.34
C GLN A 148 -21.14 -8.45 -0.96
N ASP A 149 -21.13 -9.63 -1.59
CA ASP A 149 -20.02 -10.61 -1.44
C ASP A 149 -18.77 -10.23 -2.22
N THR A 150 -18.88 -9.29 -3.17
CA THR A 150 -17.75 -8.87 -4.02
C THR A 150 -17.70 -7.36 -4.17
N PRO A 151 -16.52 -6.77 -4.41
CA PRO A 151 -16.37 -5.32 -4.53
C PRO A 151 -16.70 -4.79 -5.93
N LYS A 152 -17.17 -5.64 -6.86
CA LYS A 152 -17.38 -5.27 -8.29
C LYS A 152 -18.26 -4.04 -8.49
N MET A 153 -19.24 -3.84 -7.61
CA MET A 153 -20.17 -2.71 -7.66
C MET A 153 -19.61 -1.44 -7.03
N THR A 154 -18.41 -1.46 -6.43
CA THR A 154 -17.75 -0.26 -5.89
C THR A 154 -17.06 0.60 -6.96
N LYS A 155 -17.02 0.17 -8.23
CA LYS A 155 -16.31 0.86 -9.34
C LYS A 155 -14.82 1.07 -9.05
N GLU A 156 -14.13 0.00 -8.68
CA GLU A 156 -12.68 0.01 -8.40
C GLU A 156 -12.32 0.99 -7.27
N LYS A 157 -13.18 1.10 -6.25
CA LYS A 157 -12.88 1.80 -4.98
C LYS A 157 -12.45 0.87 -3.86
N PHE A 158 -12.54 -0.42 -4.12
CA PHE A 158 -11.98 -1.48 -3.30
C PHE A 158 -11.70 -2.68 -4.20
N GLY A 159 -10.58 -3.36 -3.94
CA GLY A 159 -10.25 -4.62 -4.59
C GLY A 159 -10.80 -5.82 -3.83
N ASP A 160 -10.68 -7.00 -4.44
CA ASP A 160 -11.15 -8.23 -3.83
C ASP A 160 -10.05 -8.80 -2.92
N ILE A 161 -10.33 -8.87 -1.62
CA ILE A 161 -9.38 -9.40 -0.65
C ILE A 161 -9.19 -10.93 -0.79
N GLY A 162 -10.15 -11.64 -1.41
CA GLY A 162 -10.05 -13.08 -1.62
C GLY A 162 -9.75 -13.87 -0.34
N ASP A 163 -8.76 -14.77 -0.41
CA ASP A 163 -8.32 -15.61 0.71
C ASP A 163 -7.28 -14.91 1.61
N HIS A 164 -6.92 -13.65 1.34
CA HIS A 164 -5.91 -12.88 2.10
C HIS A 164 -6.46 -12.29 3.41
N ALA A 165 -7.52 -12.89 3.97
CA ALA A 165 -8.26 -12.37 5.11
C ALA A 165 -8.51 -13.46 6.18
N PRO A 166 -7.45 -14.07 6.76
CA PRO A 166 -7.57 -15.24 7.61
C PRO A 166 -8.39 -15.01 8.89
N CYS A 167 -8.49 -13.76 9.36
CA CYS A 167 -9.34 -13.39 10.50
C CYS A 167 -10.80 -13.12 10.16
N CYS A 168 -11.18 -13.15 8.89
CA CYS A 168 -12.53 -12.88 8.44
C CYS A 168 -13.33 -14.18 8.31
N THR A 169 -14.37 -14.37 9.13
CA THR A 169 -15.30 -15.51 8.95
C THR A 169 -16.21 -15.32 7.74
N THR A 170 -16.48 -14.06 7.38
CA THR A 170 -17.14 -13.65 6.15
C THR A 170 -16.58 -12.29 5.74
N VAL A 171 -16.52 -12.06 4.44
CA VAL A 171 -16.14 -10.76 3.87
C VAL A 171 -17.35 -10.17 3.19
N LYS A 172 -17.67 -8.91 3.51
CA LYS A 172 -18.75 -8.16 2.88
C LYS A 172 -18.30 -6.77 2.49
N TYR A 173 -18.81 -6.27 1.37
CA TYR A 173 -18.54 -4.93 0.86
C TYR A 173 -19.81 -4.09 0.89
N ALA A 174 -19.76 -2.92 1.52
CA ALA A 174 -20.83 -1.94 1.36
C ALA A 174 -20.64 -1.18 0.05
N VAL A 175 -21.72 -0.99 -0.71
CA VAL A 175 -21.71 -0.22 -1.96
C VAL A 175 -22.56 1.02 -1.76
N LEU A 176 -21.91 2.16 -1.67
CA LEU A 176 -22.54 3.43 -1.27
C LEU A 176 -22.21 4.54 -2.25
N ASN A 177 -23.17 5.45 -2.49
CA ASN A 177 -22.88 6.61 -3.32
C ASN A 177 -21.95 7.56 -2.57
N THR A 178 -20.70 7.62 -3.02
CA THR A 178 -19.62 8.47 -2.50
C THR A 178 -19.11 9.44 -3.57
N VAL A 179 -19.95 9.76 -4.54
CA VAL A 179 -19.80 10.88 -5.47
C VAL A 179 -20.62 12.07 -4.95
N ASP A 180 -21.90 11.81 -4.68
CA ASP A 180 -22.88 12.84 -4.31
C ASP A 180 -22.94 13.09 -2.79
N ALA A 181 -22.41 12.15 -2.00
CA ALA A 181 -22.31 12.29 -0.55
C ALA A 181 -20.83 12.35 -0.12
N GLY A 182 -20.45 13.47 0.50
CA GLY A 182 -19.15 13.64 1.15
C GLY A 182 -19.12 13.08 2.58
N TRP A 183 -17.94 13.04 3.19
CA TRP A 183 -17.73 12.38 4.48
C TRP A 183 -18.42 13.04 5.68
N THR A 184 -18.94 14.26 5.50
CA THR A 184 -19.77 14.96 6.50
C THR A 184 -21.27 14.78 6.28
N ASN A 185 -21.69 14.04 5.26
CA ASN A 185 -23.10 13.80 4.97
C ASN A 185 -23.73 12.85 6.00
N ASP A 186 -24.74 13.35 6.73
CA ASP A 186 -25.38 12.63 7.84
C ASP A 186 -25.97 11.26 7.45
N THR A 187 -26.57 11.18 6.25
CA THR A 187 -27.13 9.93 5.71
C THR A 187 -26.03 8.92 5.40
N LEU A 188 -24.89 9.36 4.88
CA LEU A 188 -23.74 8.48 4.61
C LEU A 188 -23.14 7.95 5.92
N LEU A 189 -23.00 8.79 6.95
CA LEU A 189 -22.57 8.36 8.28
C LEU A 189 -23.49 7.28 8.84
N GLN A 190 -24.80 7.51 8.75
CA GLN A 190 -25.81 6.57 9.23
C GLN A 190 -25.71 5.21 8.51
N LYS A 191 -25.56 5.22 7.18
CA LYS A 191 -25.41 4.00 6.37
C LYS A 191 -24.15 3.20 6.72
N PHE A 192 -23.01 3.86 6.95
CA PHE A 192 -21.78 3.20 7.39
C PHE A 192 -22.00 2.46 8.71
N CYS A 193 -22.65 3.10 9.67
CA CYS A 193 -22.98 2.48 10.95
C CYS A 193 -24.00 1.35 10.80
N ASP A 194 -25.06 1.53 10.01
CA ASP A 194 -26.12 0.53 9.85
C ASP A 194 -25.60 -0.75 9.21
N PHE A 195 -24.76 -0.64 8.18
CA PHE A 195 -24.09 -1.80 7.60
C PHE A 195 -23.09 -2.45 8.55
N SER A 196 -22.33 -1.67 9.32
CA SER A 196 -21.39 -2.25 10.29
C SER A 196 -22.12 -2.98 11.43
N LEU A 197 -23.25 -2.44 11.91
CA LEU A 197 -24.08 -3.07 12.93
C LEU A 197 -24.71 -4.38 12.45
N SER A 198 -25.05 -4.48 11.16
CA SER A 198 -25.69 -5.68 10.60
C SER A 198 -24.75 -6.87 10.40
N MET A 199 -23.43 -6.66 10.52
CA MET A 199 -22.42 -7.72 10.34
C MET A 199 -22.46 -8.81 11.41
N SER A 200 -22.89 -8.47 12.63
CA SER A 200 -22.87 -9.39 13.77
C SER A 200 -24.16 -9.30 14.57
N GLY A 201 -24.72 -10.47 14.92
CA GLY A 201 -25.87 -10.57 15.81
C GLY A 201 -25.58 -10.15 17.26
N SER A 202 -24.31 -10.02 17.64
CA SER A 202 -23.89 -9.51 18.95
C SER A 202 -23.93 -7.97 19.02
N SER A 203 -24.10 -7.28 17.89
CA SER A 203 -24.24 -5.82 17.88
C SER A 203 -25.51 -5.37 18.61
N ASP A 204 -25.40 -4.29 19.38
CA ASP A 204 -26.54 -3.70 20.09
C ASP A 204 -27.14 -2.57 19.25
N LEU A 205 -28.31 -2.82 18.66
CA LEU A 205 -29.03 -1.85 17.84
C LEU A 205 -29.59 -0.66 18.63
N THR A 206 -29.84 -0.84 19.94
CA THR A 206 -30.40 0.21 20.80
C THR A 206 -29.33 1.20 21.21
N SER A 207 -28.18 0.70 21.69
CA SER A 207 -27.04 1.56 22.04
C SER A 207 -26.14 1.91 20.85
N ARG A 208 -26.46 1.38 19.65
CA ARG A 208 -25.72 1.57 18.40
C ARG A 208 -24.26 1.11 18.50
N THR A 209 -24.04 -0.01 19.18
CA THR A 209 -22.71 -0.57 19.44
C THR A 209 -22.40 -1.70 18.47
N ILE A 210 -21.40 -1.50 17.62
CA ILE A 210 -20.88 -2.52 16.70
C ILE A 210 -19.99 -3.46 17.51
N SER A 211 -20.30 -4.76 17.49
CA SER A 211 -19.57 -5.79 18.23
C SER A 211 -19.13 -6.94 17.31
N ASP A 212 -18.12 -7.70 17.72
CA ASP A 212 -17.58 -8.85 17.00
C ASP A 212 -17.41 -8.61 15.48
N THR A 213 -16.82 -7.48 15.09
CA THR A 213 -16.69 -7.11 13.67
C THR A 213 -15.31 -6.52 13.39
N ILE A 214 -14.70 -6.85 12.25
CA ILE A 214 -13.54 -6.12 11.73
C ILE A 214 -14.06 -5.13 10.69
N VAL A 215 -13.89 -3.85 10.97
CA VAL A 215 -14.27 -2.75 10.10
C VAL A 215 -13.04 -2.34 9.31
N VAL A 216 -13.09 -2.43 7.99
CA VAL A 216 -12.00 -2.03 7.09
C VAL A 216 -12.46 -0.84 6.26
N THR A 217 -11.75 0.28 6.34
CA THR A 217 -12.10 1.50 5.62
C THR A 217 -10.97 1.93 4.70
N HIS A 218 -11.27 2.36 3.48
CA HIS A 218 -10.29 2.95 2.57
C HIS A 218 -10.61 4.41 2.25
N SER A 219 -9.56 5.24 2.15
CA SER A 219 -9.64 6.61 1.67
C SER A 219 -10.69 7.42 2.43
N MET A 220 -11.58 8.15 1.73
CA MET A 220 -12.68 8.90 2.33
C MET A 220 -13.57 8.04 3.26
N GLY A 221 -13.63 6.71 3.09
CA GLY A 221 -14.38 5.83 3.97
C GLY A 221 -13.88 5.87 5.42
N GLY A 222 -12.57 6.08 5.63
CA GLY A 222 -12.01 6.27 6.97
C GLY A 222 -12.50 7.56 7.64
N LEU A 223 -12.61 8.65 6.89
CA LEU A 223 -13.20 9.91 7.37
C LEU A 223 -14.68 9.75 7.73
N VAL A 224 -15.44 9.03 6.89
CA VAL A 224 -16.87 8.77 7.13
C VAL A 224 -17.02 8.00 8.45
N MET A 225 -16.26 6.91 8.64
CA MET A 225 -16.32 6.14 9.89
C MET A 225 -15.88 6.97 11.10
N ALA A 226 -14.76 7.69 10.99
CA ALA A 226 -14.27 8.58 12.05
C ALA A 226 -15.33 9.59 12.49
N ASN A 227 -16.02 10.21 11.53
CA ASN A 227 -17.04 11.21 11.80
C ASN A 227 -18.33 10.60 12.33
N ALA A 228 -18.69 9.39 11.88
CA ALA A 228 -19.83 8.65 12.42
C ALA A 228 -19.63 8.32 13.90
N LEU A 229 -18.41 7.92 14.30
CA LEU A 229 -18.02 7.74 15.70
C LEU A 229 -18.03 9.08 16.46
N ALA A 230 -17.41 10.12 15.91
CA ALA A 230 -17.30 11.43 16.55
C ALA A 230 -18.66 12.12 16.79
N THR A 231 -19.65 11.81 15.96
CA THR A 231 -21.02 12.34 16.08
C THR A 231 -21.99 11.39 16.81
N GLY A 232 -21.50 10.23 17.26
CA GLY A 232 -22.29 9.26 18.04
C GLY A 232 -23.34 8.51 17.21
N LYS A 233 -23.17 8.41 15.89
CA LYS A 233 -24.06 7.60 15.02
C LYS A 233 -23.96 6.11 15.32
N CYS A 234 -22.77 5.68 15.73
CA CYS A 234 -22.48 4.39 16.32
C CYS A 234 -21.20 4.49 17.17
N LYS A 235 -20.88 3.40 17.87
CA LYS A 235 -19.64 3.23 18.61
C LYS A 235 -19.13 1.80 18.46
N PHE A 236 -17.84 1.59 18.68
CA PHE A 236 -17.23 0.27 18.70
C PHE A 236 -17.27 -0.33 20.11
N ALA A 237 -17.59 -1.61 20.21
CA ALA A 237 -17.27 -2.41 21.39
C ALA A 237 -15.78 -2.79 21.39
N GLU A 238 -15.28 -3.28 22.53
CA GLU A 238 -13.91 -3.82 22.65
C GLU A 238 -13.65 -5.02 21.73
N THR A 239 -14.71 -5.71 21.31
CA THR A 239 -14.68 -6.84 20.36
C THR A 239 -14.64 -6.40 18.90
N THR A 240 -14.57 -5.11 18.62
CA THR A 240 -14.52 -4.56 17.26
C THR A 240 -13.12 -4.05 16.97
N THR A 241 -12.65 -4.31 15.76
CA THR A 241 -11.34 -3.88 15.30
C THR A 241 -11.50 -2.99 14.08
N TRP A 242 -10.88 -1.80 14.08
CA TRP A 242 -10.89 -0.90 12.95
C TRP A 242 -9.53 -0.83 12.26
N VAL A 243 -9.52 -1.24 10.99
CA VAL A 243 -8.38 -1.18 10.07
C VAL A 243 -8.60 -0.05 9.07
N SER A 244 -7.69 0.93 9.05
CA SER A 244 -7.76 2.12 8.21
C SER A 244 -6.72 2.08 7.09
N LEU A 245 -7.11 2.41 5.85
CA LEU A 245 -6.24 2.35 4.68
C LEU A 245 -6.26 3.71 3.97
N SER A 246 -5.14 4.43 3.97
CA SER A 246 -4.97 5.71 3.24
C SER A 246 -6.05 6.78 3.52
N ALA A 247 -6.55 6.87 4.76
CA ALA A 247 -7.65 7.78 5.07
C ALA A 247 -7.18 9.24 5.19
N PRO A 248 -7.71 10.21 4.42
CA PRO A 248 -7.22 11.60 4.43
C PRO A 248 -7.72 12.38 5.67
N MET A 249 -7.20 12.09 6.86
CA MET A 249 -7.70 12.63 8.13
C MET A 249 -7.47 14.14 8.31
N LYS A 250 -6.72 14.79 7.41
CA LYS A 250 -6.59 16.25 7.29
C LYS A 250 -7.02 16.76 5.90
N GLY A 251 -7.77 15.97 5.16
CA GLY A 251 -8.07 16.22 3.76
C GLY A 251 -6.95 15.83 2.81
N SER A 252 -7.11 16.17 1.55
CA SER A 252 -6.23 15.77 0.45
C SER A 252 -6.08 16.93 -0.52
N MET A 253 -4.85 17.22 -0.93
CA MET A 253 -4.61 18.24 -1.95
C MET A 253 -5.23 17.85 -3.31
N ALA A 254 -5.56 16.57 -3.54
CA ALA A 254 -6.33 16.17 -4.71
C ALA A 254 -7.75 16.75 -4.71
N GLY A 255 -8.35 16.97 -3.52
CA GLY A 255 -9.65 17.64 -3.36
C GLY A 255 -9.58 19.12 -3.73
N ASP A 256 -8.58 19.83 -3.22
CA ASP A 256 -8.31 21.24 -3.54
C ASP A 256 -8.04 21.40 -5.04
N TYR A 257 -7.11 20.62 -5.56
CA TYR A 257 -6.70 20.68 -6.96
C TYR A 257 -7.83 20.32 -7.94
N SER A 258 -8.73 19.40 -7.56
CA SER A 258 -9.93 19.12 -8.35
C SER A 258 -10.84 20.34 -8.50
N GLN A 259 -10.92 21.19 -7.48
CA GLN A 259 -11.77 22.38 -7.50
C GLN A 259 -11.10 23.48 -8.31
N GLU A 260 -9.79 23.69 -8.12
CA GLU A 260 -8.96 24.60 -8.91
C GLU A 260 -9.11 24.33 -10.42
N LEU A 261 -8.99 23.07 -10.83
CA LEU A 261 -9.18 22.65 -12.23
C LEU A 261 -10.60 22.92 -12.78
N CYS A 262 -11.61 23.01 -11.92
CA CYS A 262 -12.99 23.30 -12.34
C CYS A 262 -13.32 24.80 -12.31
N ASP A 263 -12.55 25.60 -11.56
CA ASP A 263 -12.68 27.05 -11.50
C ASP A 263 -11.88 27.73 -12.63
N ASP A 264 -10.76 27.13 -13.06
CA ASP A 264 -9.92 27.63 -14.15
C ASP A 264 -10.40 27.16 -15.54
N GLU A 265 -10.77 28.11 -16.42
CA GLU A 265 -11.04 27.82 -17.83
C GLU A 265 -9.74 27.40 -18.58
N ALA A 266 -9.50 26.09 -18.66
CA ALA A 266 -8.83 25.32 -19.71
C ALA A 266 -7.42 25.69 -20.23
N SER A 267 -6.74 26.75 -19.80
CA SER A 267 -5.51 27.21 -20.48
C SER A 267 -4.16 26.67 -19.94
N THR A 268 -4.12 26.06 -18.76
CA THR A 268 -2.87 25.57 -18.10
C THR A 268 -2.95 24.13 -17.59
N ILE A 269 -4.01 23.39 -17.89
CA ILE A 269 -4.21 22.03 -17.37
C ILE A 269 -3.23 21.06 -18.04
N ALA A 270 -2.43 20.36 -17.23
CA ALA A 270 -1.54 19.32 -17.73
C ALA A 270 -2.37 18.25 -18.47
N ALA A 271 -1.95 17.88 -19.69
CA ALA A 271 -2.66 16.91 -20.54
C ALA A 271 -3.07 15.59 -19.85
N PRO A 272 -2.29 15.01 -18.91
CA PRO A 272 -2.69 13.81 -18.18
C PRO A 272 -3.96 13.97 -17.31
N LEU A 273 -4.38 15.20 -17.01
CA LEU A 273 -5.49 15.53 -16.11
C LEU A 273 -6.74 16.04 -16.82
N LEU A 274 -6.73 16.13 -18.16
CA LEU A 274 -7.90 16.48 -18.97
C LEU A 274 -9.13 15.60 -18.64
N GLN A 275 -8.92 14.36 -18.22
CA GLN A 275 -10.00 13.46 -17.80
C GLN A 275 -10.74 13.90 -16.52
N TRP A 276 -10.15 14.80 -15.72
CA TRP A 276 -10.77 15.37 -14.52
C TRP A 276 -11.65 16.58 -14.87
N VAL A 277 -11.32 17.32 -15.95
CA VAL A 277 -12.12 18.45 -16.46
C VAL A 277 -13.52 18.00 -16.88
N GLY A 278 -13.62 16.81 -17.49
CA GLY A 278 -14.91 16.19 -17.81
C GLY A 278 -15.75 15.79 -16.60
N GLN A 279 -15.24 15.98 -15.38
CA GLN A 279 -15.90 15.68 -14.10
C GLN A 279 -16.22 16.96 -13.32
N CYS A 280 -16.21 18.12 -13.99
CA CYS A 280 -16.65 19.40 -13.45
C CYS A 280 -18.19 19.56 -13.60
N PRO A 281 -18.86 20.23 -12.63
CA PRO A 281 -18.29 20.78 -11.40
C PRO A 281 -17.82 19.70 -10.42
N ALA A 282 -16.82 19.99 -9.61
CA ALA A 282 -16.32 19.04 -8.62
C ALA A 282 -17.47 18.49 -7.74
N SER A 283 -17.56 17.17 -7.66
CA SER A 283 -18.59 16.45 -6.90
C SER A 283 -18.58 16.83 -5.41
N ALA A 284 -19.71 16.63 -4.72
CA ALA A 284 -19.81 16.92 -3.29
C ALA A 284 -18.76 16.17 -2.45
N ALA A 285 -18.45 14.92 -2.80
CA ALA A 285 -17.42 14.15 -2.13
C ALA A 285 -16.02 14.76 -2.30
N ARG A 286 -15.65 15.20 -3.51
CA ARG A 286 -14.35 15.86 -3.77
C ARG A 286 -14.21 17.16 -2.98
N LYS A 287 -15.25 17.99 -2.97
CA LYS A 287 -15.28 19.23 -2.17
C LYS A 287 -15.17 18.95 -0.68
N SER A 288 -15.72 17.82 -0.21
CA SER A 288 -15.67 17.49 1.21
C SER A 288 -14.27 17.10 1.70
N ILE A 289 -13.38 16.63 0.82
CA ILE A 289 -12.02 16.22 1.20
C ILE A 289 -10.98 17.33 1.02
N SER A 290 -11.39 18.60 0.86
CA SER A 290 -10.46 19.73 0.82
C SER A 290 -9.52 19.70 2.02
N TYR A 291 -8.28 20.13 1.82
CA TYR A 291 -7.23 20.08 2.82
C TYR A 291 -7.55 21.03 3.99
N GLU A 292 -7.36 20.58 5.23
CA GLU A 292 -7.63 21.36 6.44
C GLU A 292 -6.85 22.69 6.42
N GLY A 293 -7.54 23.81 6.58
CA GLY A 293 -6.97 25.15 6.48
C GLY A 293 -6.51 25.58 5.08
N GLY A 294 -6.83 24.81 4.04
CA GLY A 294 -6.61 25.15 2.63
C GLY A 294 -7.64 26.13 2.08
N GLU A 295 -7.41 26.61 0.86
CA GLU A 295 -8.25 27.60 0.16
C GLU A 295 -9.70 27.13 -0.03
N TYR A 296 -9.85 25.83 -0.32
CA TYR A 296 -11.15 25.19 -0.54
C TYR A 296 -11.78 24.61 0.73
N SER A 297 -11.19 24.86 1.90
CA SER A 297 -11.76 24.48 3.21
C SER A 297 -12.52 25.64 3.84
N ASN A 298 -13.17 25.36 4.97
CA ASN A 298 -13.83 26.35 5.81
C ASN A 298 -13.81 25.92 7.29
N ALA A 299 -14.16 26.85 8.18
CA ALA A 299 -14.12 26.60 9.62
C ALA A 299 -14.98 25.41 10.08
N ALA A 300 -16.09 25.11 9.39
CA ALA A 300 -16.94 23.97 9.74
C ALA A 300 -16.28 22.64 9.33
N LEU A 301 -15.66 22.60 8.15
CA LEU A 301 -14.92 21.43 7.67
C LEU A 301 -13.68 21.16 8.55
N ASP A 302 -12.92 22.20 8.87
CA ASP A 302 -11.75 22.10 9.76
C ASP A 302 -12.16 21.61 11.17
N ALA A 303 -13.28 22.12 11.71
CA ALA A 303 -13.83 21.65 12.98
C ALA A 303 -14.26 20.18 12.92
N ALA A 304 -14.81 19.73 11.79
CA ALA A 304 -15.15 18.33 11.58
C ALA A 304 -13.89 17.45 11.56
N TYR A 305 -12.81 17.86 10.87
CA TYR A 305 -11.55 17.10 10.84
C TYR A 305 -10.94 16.94 12.23
N LYS A 306 -11.01 17.97 13.08
CA LYS A 306 -10.52 17.89 14.47
C LYS A 306 -11.26 16.82 15.27
N LYS A 307 -12.60 16.79 15.17
CA LYS A 307 -13.44 15.79 15.85
C LYS A 307 -13.21 14.38 15.29
N ALA A 308 -13.16 14.25 13.97
CA ALA A 308 -12.89 12.98 13.29
C ALA A 308 -11.53 12.41 13.70
N ARG A 309 -10.47 13.23 13.76
CA ARG A 309 -9.14 12.79 14.21
C ARG A 309 -9.09 12.36 15.67
N GLU A 310 -9.88 12.98 16.54
CA GLU A 310 -9.99 12.54 17.94
C GLU A 310 -10.64 11.15 18.02
N ALA A 311 -11.74 10.94 17.31
CA ALA A 311 -12.37 9.62 17.21
C ALA A 311 -11.43 8.60 16.55
N TYR A 312 -10.73 8.98 15.48
CA TYR A 312 -9.76 8.12 14.78
C TYR A 312 -8.67 7.61 15.73
N ARG A 313 -7.94 8.52 16.38
CA ARG A 313 -6.83 8.16 17.29
C ARG A 313 -7.26 7.32 18.49
N THR A 314 -8.53 7.43 18.90
CA THR A 314 -9.06 6.69 20.05
C THR A 314 -9.55 5.30 19.68
N ASN A 315 -9.93 5.07 18.41
CA ASN A 315 -10.65 3.86 18.00
C ASN A 315 -9.95 3.04 16.91
N VAL A 316 -8.93 3.56 16.23
CA VAL A 316 -8.22 2.82 15.18
C VAL A 316 -7.22 1.84 15.79
N ASP A 317 -7.28 0.59 15.37
CA ASP A 317 -6.40 -0.48 15.87
C ASP A 317 -5.17 -0.68 14.98
N ALA A 318 -5.31 -0.38 13.70
CA ALA A 318 -4.26 -0.53 12.69
C ALA A 318 -4.49 0.44 11.52
N ALA A 319 -3.39 0.95 10.95
CA ALA A 319 -3.47 1.85 9.82
C ALA A 319 -2.34 1.62 8.81
N MET A 320 -2.71 1.56 7.53
CA MET A 320 -1.77 1.61 6.42
C MET A 320 -1.74 3.04 5.89
N CYS A 321 -0.59 3.70 6.02
CA CYS A 321 -0.34 5.04 5.53
C CYS A 321 0.90 5.03 4.65
N SER A 322 0.76 5.43 3.40
CA SER A 322 1.87 5.43 2.46
C SER A 322 2.58 6.78 2.37
N ASP A 323 3.90 6.73 2.27
CA ASP A 323 4.76 7.89 2.05
C ASP A 323 5.40 7.92 0.66
N ASN A 324 5.03 6.99 -0.23
CA ASN A 324 5.52 6.95 -1.60
C ASN A 324 4.44 6.48 -2.59
N TYR A 325 4.25 7.25 -3.65
CA TYR A 325 3.22 7.05 -4.67
C TYR A 325 3.64 6.15 -5.82
N ASP A 326 4.88 5.68 -5.85
CA ASP A 326 5.34 4.73 -6.87
C ASP A 326 4.52 3.44 -6.80
N GLY A 327 4.44 2.81 -5.62
CA GLY A 327 3.66 1.59 -5.45
C GLY A 327 4.13 0.40 -6.29
N VAL A 328 3.22 -0.55 -6.54
CA VAL A 328 3.50 -1.72 -7.38
C VAL A 328 3.09 -1.50 -8.83
N LEU A 329 3.81 -2.16 -9.76
CA LEU A 329 3.49 -2.08 -11.19
C LEU A 329 2.12 -2.68 -11.49
N SER A 330 1.18 -1.84 -11.91
CA SER A 330 -0.19 -2.25 -12.20
C SER A 330 -0.80 -1.33 -13.27
N LYS A 331 -2.06 -1.60 -13.65
CA LYS A 331 -2.82 -0.69 -14.54
C LYS A 331 -3.06 0.71 -13.91
N PHE A 332 -2.99 0.83 -12.58
CA PHE A 332 -3.21 2.09 -11.86
C PHE A 332 -1.92 2.90 -11.69
N TYR A 333 -0.75 2.25 -11.82
CA TYR A 333 0.57 2.85 -11.64
C TYR A 333 0.74 4.17 -12.45
N PRO A 334 0.44 4.24 -13.77
CA PRO A 334 0.64 5.47 -14.53
C PRO A 334 -0.18 6.65 -14.00
N SER A 335 -1.43 6.41 -13.58
CA SER A 335 -2.28 7.47 -13.03
C SER A 335 -1.83 7.93 -11.65
N CYS A 336 -1.25 7.04 -10.83
CA CYS A 336 -0.73 7.38 -9.52
C CYS A 336 0.56 8.19 -9.62
N ILE A 337 1.47 7.85 -10.54
CA ILE A 337 2.65 8.66 -10.83
C ILE A 337 2.26 10.08 -11.22
N VAL A 338 1.25 10.23 -12.09
CA VAL A 338 0.72 11.55 -12.47
C VAL A 338 0.15 12.28 -11.25
N GLY A 339 -0.66 11.60 -10.43
CA GLY A 339 -1.22 12.17 -9.21
C GLY A 339 -0.14 12.72 -8.27
N GLY A 340 0.81 11.85 -7.87
CA GLY A 340 1.88 12.20 -6.94
C GLY A 340 2.88 13.23 -7.45
N THR A 341 2.96 13.44 -8.77
CA THR A 341 3.87 14.42 -9.38
C THR A 341 3.19 15.77 -9.66
N VAL A 342 1.93 15.76 -10.12
CA VAL A 342 1.26 16.96 -10.65
C VAL A 342 0.41 17.65 -9.60
N ILE A 343 -0.21 16.90 -8.68
CA ILE A 343 -0.99 17.50 -7.59
C ILE A 343 -0.02 18.26 -6.67
N PRO A 344 -0.33 19.50 -6.26
CA PRO A 344 0.53 20.30 -5.40
C PRO A 344 0.44 19.83 -3.93
N HIS A 345 0.93 18.62 -3.68
CA HIS A 345 0.95 18.00 -2.35
C HIS A 345 1.72 18.86 -1.33
N LYS A 346 1.32 18.79 -0.05
CA LYS A 346 2.03 19.48 1.04
C LYS A 346 3.41 18.87 1.35
N SER A 347 3.68 17.66 0.85
CA SER A 347 4.93 16.92 1.01
C SER A 347 5.14 16.00 -0.19
N SER A 348 6.39 15.62 -0.46
CA SER A 348 6.72 14.51 -1.37
C SER A 348 6.25 13.16 -0.83
N GLU A 349 5.99 13.06 0.48
CA GLU A 349 5.46 11.87 1.14
C GLU A 349 3.94 11.76 0.92
N ASN A 350 3.51 11.03 -0.10
CA ASN A 350 2.11 10.84 -0.44
C ASN A 350 1.90 9.53 -1.21
N ASP A 351 0.65 9.08 -1.27
CA ASP A 351 0.23 7.87 -1.97
C ASP A 351 -0.35 8.14 -3.38
N ALA A 352 -0.05 9.30 -3.96
CA ALA A 352 -0.62 9.92 -5.16
C ALA A 352 -1.84 10.79 -4.91
N LEU A 353 -2.58 10.59 -3.82
CA LEU A 353 -3.78 11.37 -3.53
C LEU A 353 -3.79 11.92 -2.10
N VAL A 354 -3.24 11.18 -1.15
CA VAL A 354 -3.24 11.50 0.27
C VAL A 354 -1.81 11.60 0.77
N GLU A 355 -1.50 12.72 1.42
CA GLU A 355 -0.21 12.90 2.08
C GLU A 355 -0.09 11.99 3.30
N PHE A 356 1.10 11.44 3.54
CA PHE A 356 1.38 10.57 4.68
C PHE A 356 0.91 11.19 6.01
N GLN A 357 1.25 12.46 6.23
CA GLN A 357 0.85 13.22 7.43
C GLN A 357 -0.67 13.44 7.54
N SER A 358 -1.39 13.49 6.41
CA SER A 358 -2.86 13.51 6.44
C SER A 358 -3.38 12.14 6.87
N CYS A 359 -2.79 11.06 6.36
CA CYS A 359 -3.17 9.69 6.72
C CYS A 359 -2.99 9.36 8.21
N LEU A 360 -1.91 9.84 8.82
CA LEU A 360 -1.64 9.61 10.24
C LEU A 360 -2.78 10.11 11.14
N GLY A 361 -3.52 11.14 10.74
CA GLY A 361 -4.62 11.68 11.55
C GLY A 361 -4.21 12.15 12.96
N GLY A 362 -2.92 12.44 13.16
CA GLY A 362 -2.33 12.79 14.44
C GLY A 362 -1.90 11.60 15.31
N LEU A 363 -1.88 10.38 14.77
CA LEU A 363 -1.10 9.27 15.34
C LEU A 363 0.39 9.62 15.29
N ASP A 364 1.15 9.07 16.24
CA ASP A 364 2.60 9.25 16.30
C ASP A 364 3.28 8.53 15.12
N PRO A 365 4.04 9.23 14.25
CA PRO A 365 4.78 8.61 13.16
C PRO A 365 5.71 7.48 13.62
N ASP A 366 6.23 7.53 14.84
CA ASP A 366 7.17 6.54 15.37
C ASP A 366 6.49 5.17 15.63
N LEU A 367 5.16 5.11 15.61
CA LEU A 367 4.42 3.85 15.64
C LEU A 367 4.51 3.10 14.31
N PHE A 368 4.81 3.80 13.20
CA PHE A 368 4.73 3.26 11.87
C PHE A 368 6.06 2.68 11.39
N GLY A 369 6.05 1.38 11.04
CA GLY A 369 7.21 0.69 10.45
C GLY A 369 7.03 0.39 8.96
N ASP A 370 8.14 0.16 8.27
CA ASP A 370 8.22 -0.04 6.81
C ASP A 370 8.14 -1.52 6.38
N SER A 371 7.62 -2.37 7.25
CA SER A 371 7.37 -3.80 6.98
C SER A 371 5.89 -4.13 7.22
N TYR A 372 5.38 -5.11 6.45
CA TYR A 372 4.03 -5.65 6.60
C TYR A 372 3.76 -6.28 7.99
N GLU A 373 4.80 -6.46 8.81
CA GLU A 373 4.67 -6.94 10.19
C GLU A 373 4.15 -5.88 11.16
N TYR A 374 4.23 -4.59 10.81
CA TYR A 374 3.81 -3.50 11.68
C TYR A 374 2.31 -3.23 11.55
N LYS A 375 1.59 -3.19 12.68
CA LYS A 375 0.16 -2.81 12.71
C LYS A 375 -0.10 -1.41 12.15
N PHE A 376 0.83 -0.49 12.40
CA PHE A 376 0.87 0.81 11.76
C PHE A 376 1.94 0.75 10.68
N TYR A 377 1.51 0.73 9.43
CA TYR A 377 2.35 0.37 8.31
C TYR A 377 2.65 1.58 7.46
N ARG A 378 3.91 2.03 7.50
CA ARG A 378 4.50 3.04 6.64
C ARG A 378 4.87 2.39 5.31
N SER A 379 3.86 2.21 4.47
CA SER A 379 4.04 1.56 3.18
C SER A 379 4.62 2.51 2.13
N GLU A 380 5.11 1.95 1.03
CA GLU A 380 5.47 2.67 -0.20
C GLU A 380 4.53 2.28 -1.35
N LEU A 381 3.24 2.36 -1.06
CA LEU A 381 2.12 1.93 -1.88
C LEU A 381 1.37 3.12 -2.48
N ASN A 382 0.97 3.04 -3.74
CA ASN A 382 0.06 4.06 -4.27
C ASN A 382 -1.36 3.85 -3.74
N HIS A 383 -2.22 4.85 -3.91
CA HIS A 383 -3.57 4.87 -3.33
C HIS A 383 -4.46 3.71 -3.80
N ALA A 384 -4.19 3.16 -4.98
CA ALA A 384 -4.91 1.99 -5.50
C ALA A 384 -4.41 0.69 -4.86
N ASP A 385 -3.10 0.59 -4.61
CA ASP A 385 -2.53 -0.57 -3.95
C ASP A 385 -3.06 -0.72 -2.50
N THR A 386 -3.19 0.39 -1.77
CA THR A 386 -3.76 0.39 -0.41
C THR A 386 -5.25 0.03 -0.38
N ALA A 387 -5.92 0.06 -1.53
CA ALA A 387 -7.30 -0.39 -1.71
C ALA A 387 -7.41 -1.88 -2.10
N PHE A 388 -6.29 -2.62 -2.11
CA PHE A 388 -6.20 -4.00 -2.62
C PHE A 388 -6.56 -4.16 -4.10
N LEU A 389 -6.43 -3.10 -4.91
CA LEU A 389 -6.74 -3.17 -6.34
C LEU A 389 -5.64 -3.82 -7.19
N THR A 390 -4.52 -4.17 -6.55
CA THR A 390 -3.30 -4.64 -7.22
C THR A 390 -2.82 -5.95 -6.62
N HIS A 391 -1.59 -6.01 -6.12
CA HIS A 391 -0.96 -7.22 -5.59
C HIS A 391 0.22 -6.84 -4.68
N ASP A 392 0.77 -7.83 -3.99
CA ASP A 392 2.00 -7.65 -3.22
C ASP A 392 3.24 -7.53 -4.12
N SER A 393 4.20 -6.72 -3.68
CA SER A 393 5.52 -6.68 -4.29
C SER A 393 6.28 -7.98 -4.00
N LEU A 394 7.02 -8.45 -5.00
CA LEU A 394 7.92 -9.59 -4.86
C LEU A 394 9.24 -9.22 -4.16
N PHE A 395 9.55 -7.92 -4.06
CA PHE A 395 10.89 -7.44 -3.74
C PHE A 395 10.95 -6.38 -2.65
N LYS A 396 9.80 -5.99 -2.09
CA LYS A 396 9.76 -4.90 -1.12
C LYS A 396 8.70 -5.12 -0.06
N ASP A 397 9.14 -5.25 1.20
CA ASP A 397 8.23 -5.47 2.33
C ASP A 397 7.30 -4.30 2.56
N SER A 398 7.77 -3.07 2.30
CA SER A 398 6.93 -1.86 2.32
C SER A 398 5.91 -1.77 1.19
N GLN A 399 5.83 -2.78 0.33
CA GLN A 399 4.87 -2.86 -0.78
C GLN A 399 4.04 -4.15 -0.78
N LYS A 400 3.74 -4.72 0.40
CA LYS A 400 2.89 -5.92 0.51
C LYS A 400 1.56 -5.65 1.24
N PRO A 401 0.56 -5.01 0.60
CA PRO A 401 -0.72 -4.70 1.24
C PRO A 401 -1.52 -5.94 1.66
N PHE A 402 -1.55 -7.00 0.83
CA PHE A 402 -2.29 -8.22 1.13
C PHE A 402 -1.62 -8.97 2.28
N LYS A 403 -0.30 -9.19 2.20
CA LYS A 403 0.47 -9.79 3.28
C LYS A 403 0.26 -9.05 4.60
N TRP A 404 0.31 -7.72 4.58
CA TRP A 404 0.05 -6.93 5.78
C TRP A 404 -1.31 -7.26 6.41
N PHE A 405 -2.36 -7.33 5.61
CA PHE A 405 -3.70 -7.65 6.10
C PHE A 405 -3.81 -9.10 6.60
N GLU A 406 -3.14 -10.06 5.95
CA GLU A 406 -3.06 -11.45 6.42
C GLU A 406 -2.42 -11.57 7.80
N CYS A 407 -1.34 -10.81 8.03
CA CYS A 407 -0.50 -10.91 9.22
C CYS A 407 -0.95 -10.01 10.38
N LEU A 408 -1.94 -9.15 10.13
CA LEU A 408 -2.27 -8.02 11.00
C LEU A 408 -2.85 -8.41 12.36
N LEU A 409 -3.80 -9.35 12.36
CA LEU A 409 -4.73 -9.60 13.47
C LEU A 409 -4.57 -10.96 14.11
#